data_AF-A0A8T6YES5-F1
#
_entry.id   AF-A0A8T6YES5-F1
#
_cell.length_a   1.000
_cell.length_b   1.000
_cell.length_c   1.000
_cell.angle_alpha   90.00
_cell.angle_beta   90.00
_cell.angle_gamma   90.00
#
_symmetry.space_group_name_H-M   'P 1'
#
loop_
_entity.id
_entity.type
_entity.pdbx_description
1 polymer ?
#
loop_
_entity_poly.entity_id
_entity_poly.type
_entity_poly.pdbx_seq_one_letter_code
_entity_poly.pdbx_strand_id
1 'polypeptide(L)'
;MGLKVVVGEFVTAAETPIKNKETQNKISFPAISITLEEIRHLFDLEVGRRQNLESKAGILIGVIGVILTIVPVFGLKNIVLIIPLYFLLIVALLSGLLVFKLREYKIPHKKYDDFYQYAHMEEKEAMDNFLLDYIAAAEDMEIKNNKKVSYLKVSFIFTIIAWLYMLSWMIYASQ
;
A
#
# COMPACT_ATOMS: atom_id res chain seq x y z
N MET A 1 30.49 29.93 -90.72
CA MET A 1 29.10 30.29 -90.37
C MET A 1 28.59 29.28 -89.36
N GLY A 2 28.26 29.72 -88.15
CA GLY A 2 27.74 28.86 -87.08
C GLY A 2 27.60 29.66 -85.81
N LEU A 3 26.37 29.84 -85.36
CA LEU A 3 25.89 30.81 -84.37
C LEU A 3 26.59 30.73 -83.00
N LYS A 4 26.96 31.90 -82.47
CA LYS A 4 27.01 32.17 -81.03
C LYS A 4 25.57 32.18 -80.48
N VAL A 5 25.30 31.38 -79.46
CA VAL A 5 24.23 31.67 -78.49
C VAL A 5 24.87 31.66 -77.11
N VAL A 6 24.92 32.85 -76.52
CA VAL A 6 25.31 33.13 -75.14
C VAL A 6 24.08 32.95 -74.28
N VAL A 7 24.13 32.08 -73.26
CA VAL A 7 23.18 32.14 -72.14
C VAL A 7 23.96 31.92 -70.84
N GLY A 8 24.13 33.03 -70.11
CA GLY A 8 24.05 33.16 -68.66
C GLY A 8 24.78 32.14 -67.77
N GLU A 9 25.87 32.59 -67.15
CA GLU A 9 26.37 32.08 -65.88
C GLU A 9 25.30 32.18 -64.78
N PHE A 10 25.18 31.12 -63.97
CA PHE A 10 24.92 31.21 -62.53
C PHE A 10 25.75 30.13 -61.81
N VAL A 11 26.95 30.52 -61.40
CA VAL A 11 27.58 30.37 -60.06
C VAL A 11 26.56 29.85 -59.01
N THR A 12 26.75 28.83 -58.16
CA THR A 12 27.93 28.14 -57.59
C THR A 12 27.48 26.93 -56.76
N ALA A 13 28.48 26.12 -56.37
CA ALA A 13 28.61 25.34 -55.13
C ALA A 13 28.02 23.93 -55.11
N ALA A 14 28.96 22.99 -55.11
CA ALA A 14 28.77 21.60 -54.71
C ALA A 14 28.34 21.53 -53.24
N GLU A 15 27.22 20.87 -52.97
CA GLU A 15 26.90 20.34 -51.64
C GLU A 15 26.90 18.81 -51.71
N THR A 16 27.89 18.25 -51.03
CA THR A 16 28.06 16.84 -50.69
C THR A 16 26.81 16.23 -50.03
N PRO A 17 26.61 14.90 -50.13
CA PRO A 17 25.42 14.23 -49.63
C PRO A 17 25.24 14.45 -48.13
N ILE A 18 24.12 15.07 -47.76
CA ILE A 18 23.68 15.24 -46.39
C ILE A 18 23.47 13.84 -45.81
N LYS A 19 24.42 13.38 -44.99
CA LYS A 19 24.18 12.35 -43.99
C LYS A 19 22.98 12.82 -43.19
N ASN A 20 21.82 12.19 -43.40
CA ASN A 20 20.70 12.26 -42.47
C ASN A 20 21.21 11.70 -41.14
N LYS A 21 21.74 12.59 -40.30
CA LYS A 21 21.77 12.38 -38.86
C LYS A 21 20.32 12.17 -38.48
N GLU A 22 20.00 10.94 -38.11
CA GLU A 22 18.93 10.64 -37.19
C GLU A 22 19.13 11.51 -35.95
N THR A 23 18.58 12.72 -35.97
CA THR A 23 18.12 13.38 -34.76
C THR A 23 16.89 12.61 -34.32
N GLN A 24 17.14 11.39 -33.80
CA GLN A 24 16.40 10.90 -32.65
C GLN A 24 16.56 11.98 -31.58
N ASN A 25 15.64 12.93 -31.59
CA ASN A 25 15.31 13.65 -30.38
C ASN A 25 14.68 12.61 -29.46
N LYS A 26 15.55 11.83 -28.82
CA LYS A 26 15.27 10.98 -27.68
C LYS A 26 14.71 11.94 -26.65
N ILE A 27 13.38 12.10 -26.62
CA ILE A 27 12.71 12.67 -25.46
C ILE A 27 13.00 11.65 -24.35
N SER A 28 14.14 11.87 -23.71
CA SER A 28 14.57 11.21 -22.49
C SER A 28 13.58 11.64 -21.43
N PHE A 29 12.41 11.02 -21.45
CA PHE A 29 11.36 11.31 -20.49
C PHE A 29 11.88 10.90 -19.10
N PRO A 30 12.00 11.85 -18.15
CA PRO A 30 12.13 11.52 -16.73
C PRO A 30 10.85 10.87 -16.17
N ALA A 31 9.88 10.51 -17.03
CA ALA A 31 8.61 9.92 -16.63
C ALA A 31 8.78 8.65 -15.83
N ILE A 32 9.64 7.70 -16.28
CA ILE A 32 9.80 6.42 -15.56
C ILE A 32 10.40 6.65 -14.17
N SER A 33 11.42 7.51 -14.03
CA SER A 33 12.00 7.85 -12.73
C SER A 33 11.00 8.59 -11.82
N ILE A 34 10.18 9.50 -12.37
CA ILE A 34 9.14 10.21 -11.62
C ILE A 34 8.05 9.22 -11.17
N THR A 35 7.63 8.31 -12.05
CA THR A 35 6.62 7.31 -11.73
C THR A 35 7.13 6.31 -10.69
N LEU A 36 8.39 5.90 -10.78
CA LEU A 36 9.02 5.04 -9.78
C LEU A 36 9.05 5.71 -8.39
N GLU A 37 9.40 6.99 -8.34
CA GLU A 37 9.41 7.75 -7.08
C GLU A 37 8.00 7.87 -6.49
N GLU A 38 6.99 8.15 -7.32
CA GLU A 38 5.60 8.21 -6.86
C GLU A 38 5.09 6.86 -6.33
N ILE A 39 5.39 5.75 -7.02
CA ILE A 39 4.98 4.42 -6.56
C ILE A 39 5.71 4.03 -5.28
N ARG A 40 6.99 4.41 -5.13
CA ARG A 40 7.73 4.23 -3.88
C ARG A 40 7.07 5.00 -2.73
N HIS A 41 6.67 6.25 -2.98
CA HIS A 41 5.93 7.05 -2.02
C HIS A 41 4.59 6.40 -1.63
N LEU A 42 3.81 5.90 -2.60
CA LEU A 42 2.57 5.16 -2.33
C LEU A 42 2.80 3.89 -1.50
N PHE A 43 3.86 3.15 -1.79
CA PHE A 43 4.26 1.98 -1.01
C PHE A 43 4.59 2.36 0.44
N ASP A 44 5.36 3.42 0.65
CA ASP A 44 5.70 3.91 1.99
C ASP A 44 4.46 4.39 2.76
N LEU A 45 3.49 5.03 2.09
CA LEU A 45 2.20 5.38 2.67
C LEU A 45 1.42 4.13 3.11
N GLU A 46 1.41 3.06 2.31
CA GLU A 46 0.75 1.80 2.66
C GLU A 46 1.45 1.06 3.82
N VAL A 47 2.78 1.14 3.89
CA VAL A 47 3.56 0.66 5.05
C VAL A 47 3.20 1.43 6.31
N GLY A 48 3.11 2.77 6.22
CA GLY A 48 2.68 3.63 7.32
C GLY A 48 1.24 3.34 7.75
N ARG A 49 0.33 3.16 6.79
CA ARG A 49 -1.07 2.77 7.05
C ARG A 49 -1.15 1.45 7.79
N ARG A 50 -0.36 0.44 7.39
CA ARG A 50 -0.27 -0.84 8.10
C ARG A 50 0.14 -0.67 9.56
N GLN A 51 1.23 0.06 9.83
CA GLN A 51 1.73 0.27 11.19
C GLN A 51 0.68 0.97 12.06
N ASN A 52 -0.02 1.95 11.50
CA ASN A 52 -1.12 2.63 12.19
C ASN A 52 -2.28 1.68 12.51
N LEU A 53 -2.68 0.81 11.57
CA LEU A 53 -3.72 -0.20 11.79
C LEU A 53 -3.33 -1.21 12.87
N GLU A 54 -2.08 -1.67 12.87
CA GLU A 54 -1.54 -2.58 13.90
C GLU A 54 -1.48 -1.92 15.28
N SER A 55 -1.06 -0.65 15.34
CA SER A 55 -1.09 0.14 16.57
C SER A 55 -2.51 0.29 17.13
N LYS A 56 -3.48 0.68 16.29
CA LYS A 56 -4.89 0.78 16.67
C LYS A 56 -5.47 -0.56 17.14
N ALA A 57 -5.13 -1.67 16.46
CA ALA A 57 -5.54 -3.00 16.88
C ALA A 57 -4.94 -3.37 18.25
N GLY A 58 -3.66 -3.04 18.49
CA GLY A 58 -3.01 -3.25 19.78
C GLY A 58 -3.68 -2.49 20.92
N ILE A 59 -4.00 -1.20 20.70
CA ILE A 59 -4.75 -0.39 21.66
C ILE A 59 -6.12 -1.00 21.95
N LEU A 60 -6.85 -1.40 20.90
CA LEU A 60 -8.19 -1.97 21.04
C LEU A 60 -8.18 -3.29 21.82
N ILE A 61 -7.21 -4.17 21.54
CA ILE A 61 -7.00 -5.41 22.30
C ILE A 61 -6.67 -5.10 23.77
N GLY A 62 -5.84 -4.08 24.02
CA GLY A 62 -5.55 -3.61 25.38
C GLY A 62 -6.81 -3.17 26.12
N VAL A 63 -7.67 -2.39 25.47
CA VAL A 63 -8.97 -1.96 26.04
C VAL A 63 -9.87 -3.16 26.34
N ILE A 64 -9.96 -4.14 25.43
CA ILE A 64 -10.72 -5.38 25.66
C ILE A 64 -10.18 -6.15 26.87
N GLY A 65 -8.85 -6.22 27.01
CA GLY A 65 -8.20 -6.83 28.18
C GLY A 65 -8.61 -6.15 29.48
N VAL A 66 -8.61 -4.81 29.51
CA VAL A 66 -9.07 -4.04 30.68
C VAL A 66 -10.53 -4.37 31.00
N ILE A 67 -11.42 -4.38 30.01
CA ILE A 67 -12.84 -4.73 30.21
C ILE A 67 -12.96 -6.13 30.84
N LEU A 68 -12.27 -7.13 30.28
CA LEU A 68 -12.29 -8.50 30.80
C LEU A 68 -11.83 -8.61 32.25
N THR A 69 -10.87 -7.78 32.69
CA THR A 69 -10.44 -7.75 34.09
C THR A 69 -11.43 -7.06 35.03
N ILE A 70 -12.20 -6.10 34.53
CA ILE A 70 -13.15 -5.31 35.32
C ILE A 70 -14.49 -6.05 35.52
N VAL A 71 -14.94 -6.79 34.51
CA VAL A 71 -16.23 -7.50 34.51
C VAL A 71 -16.46 -8.38 35.76
N PRO A 72 -15.49 -9.19 36.24
CA PRO A 72 -15.66 -9.98 37.47
C PRO A 72 -15.80 -9.13 38.74
N VAL A 73 -15.16 -7.96 38.80
CA VAL A 73 -15.14 -7.08 39.98
C VAL A 73 -16.52 -6.49 40.25
N PHE A 74 -17.27 -6.17 39.19
CA PHE A 74 -18.61 -5.62 39.32
C PHE A 74 -19.68 -6.65 39.69
N GLY A 75 -19.31 -7.91 39.94
CA GLY A 75 -20.22 -8.87 40.56
C GLY A 75 -21.41 -9.23 39.69
N LEU A 76 -21.23 -9.30 38.37
CA LEU A 76 -22.15 -9.99 37.47
C LEU A 76 -22.26 -11.45 37.94
N LYS A 77 -23.25 -11.75 38.80
CA LYS A 77 -23.52 -13.11 39.30
C LYS A 77 -24.49 -13.86 38.41
N ASN A 78 -25.23 -13.14 37.57
CA ASN A 78 -26.21 -13.73 36.68
C ASN A 78 -25.53 -14.23 35.40
N ILE A 79 -25.33 -15.54 35.33
CA ILE A 79 -24.69 -16.24 34.20
C ILE A 79 -25.35 -15.87 32.86
N VAL A 80 -26.68 -15.62 32.85
CA VAL A 80 -27.44 -15.24 31.65
C VAL A 80 -26.95 -13.92 31.05
N LEU A 81 -26.43 -13.00 31.87
CA LEU A 81 -25.93 -11.70 31.43
C LEU A 81 -24.44 -11.72 31.10
N ILE A 82 -23.69 -12.64 31.72
CA ILE A 82 -22.25 -12.79 31.53
C ILE A 82 -21.94 -13.40 30.17
N ILE A 83 -22.62 -14.49 29.81
CA ILE A 83 -22.37 -15.24 28.58
C ILE A 83 -22.38 -14.34 27.32
N PRO A 84 -23.41 -13.51 27.06
CA PRO A 84 -23.43 -12.67 25.86
C PRO A 84 -22.31 -11.61 25.89
N LEU A 85 -21.97 -11.06 27.05
CA LEU A 85 -20.88 -10.10 27.18
C LEU A 85 -19.53 -10.72 26.82
N TYR A 86 -19.21 -11.89 27.37
CA TYR A 86 -17.98 -12.61 27.02
C TYR A 86 -17.96 -13.01 25.55
N PHE A 87 -19.10 -13.44 24.98
CA PHE A 87 -19.19 -13.73 23.55
C PHE A 87 -18.83 -12.50 22.70
N LEU A 88 -19.40 -11.32 23.00
CA LEU A 88 -19.08 -10.08 22.30
C LEU A 88 -17.59 -9.74 22.41
N LEU A 89 -17.01 -9.86 23.60
CA LEU A 89 -15.60 -9.56 23.85
C LEU A 89 -14.65 -10.55 23.15
N ILE A 90 -14.99 -11.84 23.11
CA ILE A 90 -14.22 -12.85 22.39
C ILE A 90 -14.25 -12.58 20.89
N VAL A 91 -15.42 -12.26 20.32
CA VAL A 91 -15.53 -11.91 18.89
C VAL A 91 -14.73 -10.64 18.58
N ALA A 92 -14.80 -9.63 19.46
CA ALA A 92 -13.98 -8.42 19.34
C ALA A 92 -12.48 -8.74 19.38
N LEU A 93 -12.06 -9.58 20.31
CA LEU A 93 -10.66 -9.97 20.48
C LEU A 93 -10.13 -10.75 19.28
N LEU A 94 -10.86 -11.77 18.83
CA LEU A 94 -10.48 -12.60 17.69
C LEU A 94 -10.36 -11.79 16.41
N SER A 95 -11.32 -10.91 16.14
CA SER A 95 -11.24 -10.00 14.99
C SER A 95 -10.06 -9.02 15.10
N GLY A 96 -9.77 -8.49 16.29
CA GLY A 96 -8.57 -7.68 16.52
C GLY A 96 -7.27 -8.44 16.26
N LEU A 97 -7.19 -9.70 16.69
CA LEU A 97 -6.01 -10.56 16.46
C LEU A 97 -5.80 -10.90 14.98
N LEU A 98 -6.88 -11.04 14.20
CA LEU A 98 -6.77 -11.29 12.75
C LEU A 98 -6.05 -10.15 12.00
N VAL A 99 -6.03 -8.94 12.56
CA VAL A 99 -5.23 -7.82 12.02
C VAL A 99 -3.74 -8.16 11.99
N PHE A 100 -3.22 -8.93 12.95
CA PHE A 100 -1.81 -9.31 13.00
C PHE A 100 -1.46 -10.51 12.13
N LYS A 101 -2.44 -11.33 11.73
CA LYS A 101 -2.21 -12.55 10.95
C LYS A 101 -1.77 -12.27 9.51
N LEU A 102 -2.16 -11.14 8.93
CA LEU A 102 -1.87 -10.76 7.54
C LEU A 102 -0.42 -10.24 7.33
N ARG A 103 0.57 -10.79 8.02
CA ARG A 103 1.96 -10.26 8.07
C ARG A 103 2.82 -10.59 6.85
N GLU A 104 2.44 -11.58 6.05
CA GLU A 104 3.21 -11.97 4.85
C GLU A 104 2.94 -10.99 3.72
N TYR A 105 3.61 -9.84 3.73
CA TYR A 105 3.56 -8.88 2.63
C TYR A 105 4.62 -9.20 1.58
N LYS A 106 4.28 -8.97 0.31
CA LYS A 106 5.29 -8.88 -0.74
C LYS A 106 6.14 -7.65 -0.42
N ILE A 107 7.41 -7.89 -0.11
CA ILE A 107 8.42 -6.83 -0.03
C ILE A 107 9.06 -6.82 -1.41
N PRO A 108 9.06 -5.68 -2.13
CA PRO A 108 9.76 -5.61 -3.40
C PRO A 108 11.24 -5.95 -3.16
N HIS A 109 11.82 -6.82 -4.01
CA HIS A 109 13.22 -7.26 -3.92
C HIS A 109 13.57 -8.03 -2.62
N LYS A 110 12.66 -8.86 -2.11
CA LYS A 110 12.88 -9.61 -0.86
C LYS A 110 14.07 -10.59 -0.93
N LYS A 111 14.51 -11.00 -2.13
CA LYS A 111 15.63 -11.93 -2.32
C LYS A 111 16.86 -11.20 -2.85
N TYR A 112 18.02 -11.48 -2.24
CA TYR A 112 19.31 -10.94 -2.68
C TYR A 112 19.65 -11.31 -4.13
N ASP A 113 19.15 -12.46 -4.61
CA ASP A 113 19.34 -12.90 -5.99
C ASP A 113 18.68 -11.97 -7.02
N ASP A 114 17.60 -11.29 -6.65
CA ASP A 114 16.92 -10.35 -7.54
C ASP A 114 17.84 -9.14 -7.82
N PHE A 115 18.54 -8.62 -6.80
CA PHE A 115 19.52 -7.54 -6.96
C PHE A 115 20.68 -7.90 -7.89
N TYR A 116 21.13 -9.16 -7.85
CA TYR A 116 22.17 -9.64 -8.76
C TYR A 116 21.69 -9.67 -10.21
N GLN A 117 20.42 -10.04 -10.45
CA GLN A 117 19.83 -10.01 -11.78
C GLN A 117 19.73 -8.58 -12.34
N TYR A 118 19.29 -7.62 -11.53
CA TYR A 118 19.23 -6.21 -11.95
C TYR A 118 20.60 -5.61 -12.26
N ALA A 119 21.66 -6.04 -11.56
CA ALA A 119 23.01 -5.55 -11.82
C ALA A 119 23.55 -5.93 -13.21
N HIS A 120 22.94 -6.93 -13.86
CA HIS A 120 23.32 -7.40 -15.21
C HIS A 120 22.34 -6.95 -16.31
N MET A 121 21.25 -6.26 -15.95
CA MET A 121 20.27 -5.73 -16.90
C MET A 121 20.70 -4.35 -17.42
N GLU A 122 20.24 -3.99 -18.62
CA GLU A 122 20.32 -2.61 -19.08
C GLU A 122 19.48 -1.70 -18.18
N GLU A 123 19.96 -0.48 -17.91
CA GLU A 123 19.34 0.48 -16.98
C GLU A 123 17.83 0.65 -17.19
N LYS A 124 17.41 0.71 -18.46
CA LYS A 124 16.00 0.88 -18.83
C LYS A 124 15.16 -0.34 -18.49
N GLU A 125 15.67 -1.54 -18.76
CA GLU A 125 14.98 -2.80 -18.46
C GLU A 125 14.91 -3.03 -16.94
N ALA A 126 15.97 -2.70 -16.21
CA ALA A 126 15.96 -2.70 -14.76
C ALA A 126 14.88 -1.76 -14.21
N MET A 127 14.82 -0.51 -14.68
CA MET A 127 13.82 0.48 -14.24
C MET A 127 12.38 0.04 -14.50
N ASP A 128 12.08 -0.54 -15.66
CA ASP A 128 10.73 -1.03 -15.97
C ASP A 128 10.34 -2.20 -15.06
N ASN A 129 11.26 -3.13 -14.80
CA ASN A 129 11.03 -4.25 -13.88
C ASN A 129 10.87 -3.78 -12.41
N PHE A 130 11.69 -2.82 -11.97
CA PHE A 130 11.54 -2.18 -10.65
C PHE A 130 10.14 -1.60 -10.49
N LEU A 131 9.67 -0.88 -11.50
CA LEU A 131 8.34 -0.26 -11.50
C LEU A 131 7.23 -1.31 -11.34
N LEU A 132 7.27 -2.40 -12.12
CA LEU A 132 6.29 -3.48 -12.05
C LEU A 132 6.26 -4.15 -10.68
N ASP A 133 7.41 -4.42 -10.08
CA ASP A 133 7.51 -5.05 -8.76
C ASP A 133 6.95 -4.16 -7.65
N TYR A 134 7.24 -2.86 -7.72
CA TYR A 134 6.70 -1.89 -6.78
C TYR A 134 5.18 -1.73 -6.91
N ILE A 135 4.63 -1.73 -8.13
CA ILE A 135 3.17 -1.72 -8.36
C ILE A 135 2.54 -2.96 -7.73
N ALA A 136 3.07 -4.14 -8.05
CA ALA A 136 2.53 -5.40 -7.55
C ALA A 136 2.61 -5.51 -6.01
N ALA A 137 3.66 -4.94 -5.40
CA ALA A 137 3.80 -4.88 -3.95
C ALA A 137 2.82 -3.87 -3.31
N ALA A 138 2.66 -2.68 -3.89
CA ALA A 138 1.73 -1.67 -3.40
C ALA A 138 0.27 -2.16 -3.46
N GLU A 139 -0.14 -2.77 -4.57
CA GLU A 139 -1.49 -3.33 -4.74
C GLU A 139 -1.77 -4.47 -3.73
N ASP A 140 -0.82 -5.40 -3.56
CA ASP A 140 -0.93 -6.47 -2.56
C ASP A 140 -1.04 -5.92 -1.13
N MET A 141 -0.27 -4.87 -0.80
CA MET A 141 -0.37 -4.17 0.48
C MET A 141 -1.73 -3.51 0.66
N GLU A 142 -2.23 -2.82 -0.36
CA GLU A 142 -3.52 -2.13 -0.29
C GLU A 142 -4.65 -3.11 0.01
N ILE A 143 -4.71 -4.23 -0.72
CA ILE A 143 -5.73 -5.28 -0.53
C ILE A 143 -5.66 -5.85 0.89
N LYS A 144 -4.45 -6.15 1.40
CA LYS A 144 -4.26 -6.69 2.76
C LYS A 144 -4.63 -5.68 3.82
N ASN A 145 -4.24 -4.42 3.66
CA ASN A 145 -4.56 -3.36 4.60
C ASN A 145 -6.08 -3.06 4.60
N ASN A 146 -6.76 -3.15 3.45
CA ASN A 146 -8.22 -3.04 3.38
C ASN A 146 -8.91 -4.18 4.15
N LYS A 147 -8.40 -5.42 4.07
CA LYS A 147 -8.88 -6.53 4.92
C LYS A 147 -8.64 -6.26 6.41
N LYS A 148 -7.48 -5.72 6.78
CA LYS A 148 -7.18 -5.30 8.17
C LYS A 148 -8.16 -4.25 8.67
N VAL A 149 -8.51 -3.26 7.85
CA VAL A 149 -9.54 -2.25 8.18
C VAL A 149 -10.87 -2.93 8.50
N SER A 150 -11.31 -3.90 7.68
CA SER A 150 -12.56 -4.62 7.93
C SER A 150 -12.55 -5.37 9.27
N TYR A 151 -11.46 -6.07 9.58
CA TYR A 151 -11.32 -6.74 10.89
C TYR A 151 -11.33 -5.76 12.06
N LEU A 152 -10.66 -4.61 11.92
CA LEU A 152 -10.62 -3.58 12.94
C LEU A 152 -12.00 -2.94 13.16
N LYS A 153 -12.77 -2.70 12.08
CA LYS A 153 -14.16 -2.21 12.17
C LYS A 153 -15.05 -3.20 12.93
N VAL A 154 -14.96 -4.49 12.61
CA VAL A 154 -15.72 -5.53 13.33
C VAL A 154 -15.35 -5.51 14.82
N SER A 155 -14.05 -5.56 15.14
CA SER A 155 -13.57 -5.55 16.52
C SER A 155 -14.06 -4.32 17.30
N PHE A 156 -14.02 -3.14 16.67
CA PHE A 156 -14.48 -1.89 17.25
C PHE A 156 -15.99 -1.89 17.54
N ILE A 157 -16.81 -2.34 16.57
CA ILE A 157 -18.27 -2.43 16.73
C ILE A 157 -18.63 -3.34 17.90
N PHE A 158 -18.04 -4.54 17.98
CA PHE A 158 -18.30 -5.47 19.08
C PHE A 158 -17.84 -4.93 20.44
N THR A 159 -16.74 -4.16 20.46
CA THR A 159 -16.27 -3.49 21.69
C THR A 159 -17.26 -2.43 22.16
N ILE A 160 -17.83 -1.63 21.25
CA ILE A 160 -18.87 -0.64 21.58
C ILE A 160 -20.13 -1.34 22.11
N ILE A 161 -20.59 -2.40 21.44
CA ILE A 161 -21.78 -3.14 21.86
C ILE A 161 -21.56 -3.74 23.25
N ALA A 162 -20.39 -4.31 23.52
CA ALA A 162 -20.03 -4.82 24.85
C ALA A 162 -20.07 -3.72 25.93
N TRP A 163 -19.55 -2.52 25.61
CA TRP A 163 -19.60 -1.36 26.50
C TRP A 163 -21.02 -0.90 26.81
N LEU A 164 -21.86 -0.75 25.77
CA LEU A 164 -23.26 -0.37 25.93
C LEU A 164 -24.04 -1.42 26.73
N TYR A 165 -23.74 -2.69 26.51
CA TYR A 165 -24.32 -3.80 27.27
C TYR A 165 -23.97 -3.71 28.75
N MET A 166 -22.69 -3.46 29.08
CA MET A 166 -22.26 -3.26 30.46
C MET A 166 -22.91 -2.05 31.12
N LEU A 167 -22.97 -0.91 30.42
CA LEU A 167 -23.59 0.31 30.96
C LEU A 167 -25.08 0.11 31.23
N SER A 168 -25.81 -0.50 30.29
CA SER A 168 -27.21 -0.85 30.46
C SER A 168 -27.43 -1.72 31.70
N TRP A 169 -26.56 -2.71 31.89
CA TRP A 169 -26.61 -3.55 33.07
C TRP A 169 -26.32 -2.80 34.38
N MET A 170 -25.30 -1.95 34.41
CA MET A 170 -24.97 -1.16 35.60
C MET A 170 -26.13 -0.25 36.02
N ILE A 171 -26.83 0.34 35.06
CA ILE A 171 -28.03 1.16 35.32
C ILE A 171 -29.13 0.28 35.90
N TYR A 172 -29.42 -0.87 35.29
CA TYR A 172 -30.44 -1.80 35.78
C TYR A 172 -30.13 -2.32 37.20
N ALA A 173 -28.86 -2.62 37.51
CA ALA A 173 -28.45 -3.08 38.83
C ALA A 173 -28.49 -1.99 39.91
N SER A 174 -28.60 -0.71 39.52
CA SER A 174 -28.65 0.44 40.45
C SER A 174 -30.07 0.86 40.85
N GLN A 175 -31.10 0.31 40.20
CA GLN A 175 -32.52 0.51 40.51
C GLN A 175 -33.03 -0.57 41.48
#